data_AF-A0A926ZFQ4-F1
#
_entry.id   AF-A0A926ZFQ4-F1
#
_cell.length_a   1.000
_cell.length_b   1.000
_cell.length_c   1.000
_cell.angle_alpha   90.00
_cell.angle_beta   90.00
_cell.angle_gamma   90.00
#
_symmetry.space_group_name_H-M   'P 1'
#
loop_
_entity.id
_entity.type
_entity.pdbx_description
1 polymer ?
#
loop_
_entity_poly.entity_id
_entity_poly.type
_entity_poly.pdbx_seq_one_letter_code
_entity_poly.pdbx_strand_id
1 'polypeptide(L)'
;MEPLYFKDGNYIYECKSSPENKDGPLNNNSLRSWTRDAKNLLNRHRPSGFRYVFPVNRVDSSNEAVLEKLKENCPSVDIQYYDCDSVDRLIRALEKVNSLPELVAYIKQARK
;
A
#
# COMPACT_ATOMS: atom_id res chain seq x y z
N MET A 1 -0.75 -26.07 -15.01
CA MET A 1 -0.56 -24.67 -15.43
C MET A 1 -1.92 -23.99 -15.31
N GLU A 2 -2.12 -22.88 -14.60
CA GLU A 2 -1.23 -21.85 -14.01
C GLU A 2 -1.82 -21.44 -12.64
N PRO A 3 -1.08 -20.82 -11.69
CA PRO A 3 -1.69 -19.83 -10.84
C PRO A 3 -1.66 -18.49 -11.58
N LEU A 4 -2.76 -18.21 -12.27
CA LEU A 4 -3.16 -16.86 -12.62
C LEU A 4 -3.23 -16.06 -11.31
N TYR A 5 -2.18 -15.39 -10.84
CA TYR A 5 -2.40 -14.24 -9.92
C TYR A 5 -2.76 -12.99 -10.76
N PHE A 6 -3.77 -13.26 -11.58
CA PHE A 6 -4.83 -12.44 -12.14
C PHE A 6 -4.40 -11.18 -12.92
N LYS A 7 -4.19 -11.39 -14.22
CA LYS A 7 -4.79 -10.49 -15.24
C LYS A 7 -6.32 -10.56 -15.04
N ASP A 8 -7.14 -9.52 -14.98
CA ASP A 8 -6.95 -8.07 -15.00
C ASP A 8 -6.40 -7.52 -13.68
N GLY A 9 -5.37 -6.67 -13.85
CA GLY A 9 -4.63 -5.95 -12.82
C GLY A 9 -3.78 -6.84 -11.92
N ASN A 10 -2.54 -7.19 -12.31
CA ASN A 10 -1.61 -7.83 -11.38
C ASN A 10 -1.13 -6.77 -10.38
N TYR A 11 -1.57 -6.86 -9.11
CA TYR A 11 -1.18 -5.93 -8.05
C TYR A 11 -0.22 -6.57 -7.06
N ILE A 12 0.83 -5.85 -6.70
CA ILE A 12 1.73 -6.22 -5.60
C ILE A 12 1.37 -5.36 -4.39
N TYR A 13 1.22 -6.00 -3.23
CA TYR A 13 0.99 -5.34 -1.95
C TYR A 13 2.20 -5.56 -1.06
N GLU A 14 2.81 -4.48 -0.58
CA GLU A 14 3.88 -4.55 0.41
C GLU A 14 3.48 -3.83 1.69
N CYS A 15 3.77 -4.47 2.82
CA CYS A 15 3.55 -3.92 4.15
C CYS A 15 4.90 -3.71 4.84
N LYS A 16 5.16 -2.49 5.32
CA LYS A 16 6.38 -2.16 6.06
C LYS A 16 6.06 -1.31 7.28
N SER A 17 6.90 -1.40 8.29
CA SER A 17 6.79 -0.57 9.48
C SER A 17 8.19 -0.24 9.96
N SER A 18 8.39 1.00 10.40
CA SER A 18 9.64 1.43 11.01
C SER A 18 9.66 0.93 12.46
N PRO A 19 10.54 -0.02 12.82
CA PRO A 19 10.49 -0.68 14.12
C PRO A 19 10.83 0.26 15.29
N GLU A 20 11.56 1.35 15.02
CA GLU A 20 12.14 2.22 16.06
C GLU A 20 11.22 3.36 16.51
N ASN A 21 10.16 3.66 15.76
CA ASN A 21 9.22 4.73 16.12
C ASN A 21 7.80 4.37 15.67
N LYS A 22 7.10 3.55 16.48
CA LYS A 22 5.79 2.98 16.10
C LYS A 22 4.70 4.04 15.92
N ASP A 23 4.78 5.15 16.64
CA ASP A 23 3.77 6.23 16.61
C ASP A 23 4.22 7.45 15.80
N GLY A 24 5.44 7.40 15.24
CA GLY A 24 6.03 8.51 14.48
C GLY A 24 6.04 8.29 12.97
N PRO A 25 6.53 9.30 12.23
CA PRO A 25 6.68 9.20 10.79
C PRO A 25 7.70 8.12 10.40
N LEU A 26 7.63 7.65 9.16
CA LEU A 26 8.57 6.67 8.64
C LEU A 26 10.01 7.19 8.68
N ASN A 27 10.94 6.31 9.07
CA ASN A 27 12.35 6.62 8.96
C ASN A 27 12.75 6.73 7.49
N ASN A 28 13.25 7.90 7.08
CA ASN A 28 13.62 8.18 5.69
C ASN A 28 14.75 7.28 5.16
N ASN A 29 15.68 6.84 6.00
CA ASN A 29 16.77 5.95 5.56
C ASN A 29 16.20 4.56 5.23
N SER A 30 15.34 4.04 6.10
CA SER A 30 14.63 2.78 5.87
C SER A 30 13.76 2.88 4.61
N LEU A 31 12.97 3.96 4.47
CA LEU A 31 12.11 4.19 3.32
C LEU A 31 12.89 4.26 2.00
N ARG A 32 14.05 4.92 1.97
CA ARG A 32 14.92 4.96 0.78
C ARG A 32 15.44 3.57 0.40
N SER A 33 15.83 2.75 1.39
CA SER A 33 16.25 1.38 1.10
C SER A 33 15.09 0.57 0.53
N TRP A 34 13.92 0.63 1.16
CA TRP A 34 12.78 -0.17 0.71
C TRP A 34 12.23 0.29 -0.64
N THR A 35 12.22 1.59 -0.92
CA THR A 35 11.79 2.11 -2.24
C THR A 35 12.77 1.73 -3.34
N ARG A 36 14.08 1.61 -3.05
CA ARG A 36 15.06 1.03 -3.98
C ARG A 36 14.75 -0.44 -4.26
N ASP A 37 14.45 -1.22 -3.23
CA ASP A 37 14.11 -2.64 -3.38
C ASP A 37 12.81 -2.80 -4.17
N ALA A 38 11.79 -2.01 -3.85
CA ALA A 38 10.52 -1.94 -4.57
C ALA A 38 10.75 -1.56 -6.04
N LYS A 39 11.57 -0.54 -6.35
CA LYS A 39 11.90 -0.18 -7.74
C LYS A 39 12.46 -1.38 -8.51
N ASN A 40 13.37 -2.15 -7.92
CA ASN A 40 13.93 -3.33 -8.57
C ASN A 40 12.85 -4.41 -8.81
N LEU A 41 11.98 -4.64 -7.83
CA LEU A 41 10.84 -5.56 -7.95
C LEU A 41 9.89 -5.14 -9.06
N LEU A 42 9.47 -3.87 -9.09
CA LEU A 42 8.53 -3.32 -10.06
C LEU A 42 9.08 -3.36 -11.49
N ASN A 43 10.38 -3.08 -11.66
CA ASN A 43 11.02 -3.18 -12.97
C ASN A 43 11.10 -4.61 -13.50
N ARG A 44 11.28 -5.58 -12.59
CA ARG A 44 11.38 -7.00 -12.92
C ARG A 44 10.03 -7.62 -13.27
N HIS A 45 9.00 -7.34 -12.47
CA HIS A 45 7.69 -7.99 -12.59
C HIS A 45 6.67 -7.19 -13.39
N ARG A 46 6.85 -5.86 -13.49
CA ARG A 46 5.95 -4.92 -14.19
C ARG A 46 4.47 -5.15 -13.86
N PRO A 47 4.09 -5.10 -12.56
CA PRO A 47 2.70 -5.22 -12.16
C PRO A 47 1.87 -4.05 -12.70
N SER A 48 0.56 -4.21 -12.78
CA SER A 48 -0.37 -3.13 -13.12
C SER A 48 -0.47 -2.10 -11.99
N GLY A 49 -0.29 -2.53 -10.74
CA GLY A 49 -0.21 -1.61 -9.63
C GLY A 49 0.59 -2.13 -8.44
N PHE A 50 0.96 -1.19 -7.58
CA PHE A 50 1.69 -1.43 -6.34
C PHE A 50 1.00 -0.68 -5.21
N ARG A 51 0.73 -1.37 -4.11
CA ARG A 51 0.12 -0.79 -2.91
C ARG A 51 1.09 -0.90 -1.76
N TYR A 52 1.57 0.24 -1.31
CA TYR A 52 2.55 0.32 -0.26
C TYR A 52 1.87 0.71 1.06
N VAL A 53 1.75 -0.23 1.99
CA VAL A 53 1.01 -0.06 3.24
C VAL A 53 1.97 0.12 4.41
N PHE A 54 1.75 1.17 5.19
CA PHE A 54 2.45 1.49 6.42
C PHE A 54 1.46 1.52 7.58
N PRO A 55 1.16 0.37 8.22
CA PRO A 55 0.00 0.24 9.09
C PRO A 55 0.11 1.02 10.40
N VAL A 56 1.32 1.30 10.87
CA VAL A 56 1.56 1.95 12.17
C VAL A 56 2.19 3.34 12.04
N ASN A 57 2.90 3.59 10.94
CA ASN A 57 3.61 4.85 10.74
C ASN A 57 2.82 5.84 9.89
N ARG A 58 2.95 7.13 10.22
CA ARG A 58 2.51 8.23 9.36
C ARG A 58 3.49 8.43 8.21
N VAL A 59 2.98 8.90 7.08
CA VAL A 59 3.80 9.41 5.98
C VAL A 59 3.82 10.93 6.09
N ASP A 60 4.99 11.52 6.33
CA ASP A 60 5.15 12.98 6.35
C ASP A 60 5.61 13.53 4.99
N SER A 61 5.67 14.85 4.84
CA SER A 61 6.06 15.51 3.60
C SER A 61 7.45 15.11 3.08
N SER A 62 8.37 14.74 3.97
CA SER A 62 9.71 14.27 3.59
C SER A 62 9.66 12.85 3.04
N ASN A 63 8.81 11.99 3.60
CA ASN A 63 8.54 10.66 3.10
C ASN A 63 7.81 10.69 1.75
N GLU A 64 6.84 11.61 1.59
CA GLU A 64 6.11 11.81 0.33
C GLU A 64 7.06 12.08 -0.83
N ALA A 65 8.06 12.95 -0.66
CA ALA A 65 9.05 13.22 -1.71
C ALA A 65 9.80 11.95 -2.17
N VAL A 66 10.08 11.02 -1.25
CA VAL A 66 10.73 9.73 -1.59
C VAL A 66 9.76 8.81 -2.34
N LEU A 67 8.49 8.77 -1.92
CA LEU A 67 7.44 7.97 -2.54
C LEU A 67 7.07 8.48 -3.93
N GLU A 68 6.91 9.79 -4.11
CA GLU A 68 6.64 10.41 -5.41
C GLU A 68 7.78 10.14 -6.39
N LYS A 69 9.04 10.23 -5.93
CA LYS A 69 10.18 9.82 -6.75
C LYS A 69 10.10 8.35 -7.17
N LEU A 70 9.59 7.45 -6.34
CA LEU A 70 9.35 6.05 -6.75
C LEU A 70 8.30 5.98 -7.87
N LYS A 71 7.20 6.73 -7.76
CA LYS A 71 6.16 6.80 -8.80
C LYS A 71 6.71 7.30 -10.14
N GLU A 72 7.46 8.41 -10.10
CA GLU A 72 8.14 8.97 -11.28
C GLU A 72 9.10 7.98 -11.95
N ASN A 73 9.79 7.15 -11.16
CA ASN A 73 10.72 6.15 -11.66
C ASN A 73 10.04 4.91 -12.27
N CYS A 74 8.75 4.68 -11.97
CA CYS A 74 7.99 3.53 -12.41
C CYS A 74 6.64 3.96 -13.02
N PRO A 75 6.63 4.81 -14.06
CA PRO A 75 5.41 5.48 -14.53
C PRO A 75 4.38 4.54 -15.16
N SER A 76 4.79 3.31 -15.52
CA SER A 76 3.91 2.28 -16.06
C SER A 76 3.15 1.49 -15.00
N VAL A 77 3.38 1.75 -13.71
CA VAL A 77 2.77 1.04 -12.58
C VAL A 77 1.93 2.04 -11.79
N ASP A 78 0.67 1.73 -11.51
CA ASP A 78 -0.16 2.53 -10.61
C ASP A 78 0.29 2.31 -9.16
N ILE A 79 1.06 3.25 -8.62
CA ILE A 79 1.59 3.18 -7.26
C ILE A 79 0.74 4.03 -6.32
N GLN A 80 0.20 3.41 -5.27
CA GLN A 80 -0.48 4.09 -4.17
C GLN A 80 0.16 3.69 -2.85
N TYR A 81 0.11 4.58 -1.87
CA TYR A 81 0.56 4.32 -0.51
C TYR A 81 -0.55 4.63 0.48
N TYR A 82 -0.53 3.91 1.60
CA TYR A 82 -1.48 4.09 2.69
C TYR A 82 -0.72 4.09 4.00
N ASP A 83 -0.89 5.14 4.77
CA ASP A 83 -0.30 5.31 6.09
C ASP A 83 -1.23 4.82 7.20
N CYS A 84 -0.81 4.97 8.46
CA CYS A 84 -1.59 4.52 9.61
C CYS A 84 -2.97 5.18 9.68
N ASP A 85 -3.12 6.45 9.29
CA ASP A 85 -4.40 7.15 9.33
C ASP A 85 -5.37 6.59 8.27
N SER A 86 -4.84 6.19 7.11
CA SER A 86 -5.62 5.50 6.06
C SER A 86 -6.04 4.09 6.50
N VAL A 87 -5.16 3.37 7.19
CA VAL A 87 -5.45 2.03 7.72
C VAL A 87 -6.43 2.10 8.89
N ASP A 88 -6.31 3.05 9.82
CA ASP A 88 -7.25 3.26 10.93
C ASP A 88 -8.66 3.55 10.41
N ARG A 89 -8.79 4.41 9.38
CA ARG A 89 -10.08 4.67 8.73
C ARG A 89 -10.71 3.40 8.15
N LEU A 90 -9.91 2.52 7.55
CA LEU A 90 -10.39 1.22 7.07
C LEU A 90 -10.84 0.34 8.23
N ILE A 91 -10.03 0.20 9.28
CA ILE A 91 -10.36 -0.61 10.46
C ILE A 91 -11.68 -0.13 11.08
N ARG A 92 -11.81 1.17 11.35
CA ARG A 92 -13.05 1.75 11.90
C ARG A 92 -14.27 1.58 10.98
N ALA A 93 -14.07 1.56 9.67
CA ALA A 93 -15.16 1.28 8.73
C ALA A 93 -15.59 -0.19 8.81
N LEU A 94 -14.62 -1.11 8.94
CA LEU A 94 -14.87 -2.54 9.10
C LEU A 94 -15.47 -2.88 10.47
N GLU A 95 -15.12 -2.15 11.53
CA GLU A 95 -15.72 -2.31 12.88
C GLU A 95 -17.23 -2.01 12.89
N LYS A 96 -17.73 -1.19 11.97
CA LYS A 96 -19.18 -0.92 11.83
C LYS A 96 -19.96 -2.09 11.25
N VAL A 97 -19.26 -3.13 10.82
CA VAL A 97 -19.81 -4.31 10.18
C VAL A 97 -19.72 -5.45 11.19
N ASN A 98 -20.87 -5.91 11.69
CA ASN A 98 -20.92 -6.84 12.81
C ASN A 98 -20.73 -8.30 12.37
N SER A 99 -20.81 -8.59 11.07
CA SER A 99 -20.70 -9.94 10.54
C SER A 99 -20.14 -10.01 9.11
N LEU A 100 -19.57 -11.16 8.74
CA LEU A 100 -19.04 -11.39 7.39
C LEU A 100 -20.09 -11.18 6.27
N PRO A 101 -21.37 -11.59 6.40
CA PRO A 101 -22.41 -11.27 5.41
C PRO A 101 -22.63 -9.76 5.23
N GLU A 102 -22.63 -8.99 6.31
CA GLU A 102 -22.74 -7.53 6.25
C GLU A 102 -21.53 -6.91 5.55
N LEU A 103 -20.33 -7.48 5.72
CA LEU A 103 -19.12 -7.02 5.03
C LEU A 103 -19.24 -7.22 3.52
N VAL A 104 -19.74 -8.39 3.10
CA VAL A 104 -19.99 -8.67 1.70
C VAL A 104 -21.05 -7.70 1.13
N ALA A 105 -22.09 -7.39 1.89
CA ALA A 105 -23.11 -6.42 1.47
C ALA A 105 -22.53 -5.00 1.35
N TYR A 106 -21.73 -4.56 2.32
CA TYR A 106 -21.02 -3.28 2.30
C TYR A 106 -20.10 -3.15 1.08
N ILE A 107 -19.28 -4.17 0.81
CA ILE A 107 -18.38 -4.20 -0.37
C ILE A 107 -19.17 -4.13 -1.67
N LYS A 108 -20.31 -4.83 -1.77
CA LYS A 108 -21.17 -4.78 -2.97
C LYS A 108 -21.81 -3.40 -3.18
N GLN A 109 -22.15 -2.68 -2.11
CA GLN A 109 -22.66 -1.32 -2.21
C GLN A 109 -21.58 -0.32 -2.62
N ALA A 110 -20.39 -0.39 -2.02
CA ALA A 110 -19.28 0.52 -2.34
C ALA A 110 -18.72 0.36 -3.77
N ARG A 111 -19.03 -0.75 -4.45
CA ARG A 111 -18.67 -1.01 -5.86
C ARG A 111 -19.66 -0.41 -6.87
N LYS A 112 -20.86 0.01 -6.43
CA LYS A 112 -21.86 0.69 -7.27
C LYS A 112 -21.67 2.19 -7.23
#